data_AF-H8MNS5-F1
#
_entry.id   AF-H8MNS5-F1
#
_cell.length_a   1.000
_cell.length_b   1.000
_cell.length_c   1.000
_cell.angle_alpha   90.00
_cell.angle_beta   90.00
_cell.angle_gamma   90.00
#
_symmetry.space_group_name_H-M   'P 1'
#
loop_
_entity.id
_entity.type
_entity.pdbx_description
1 polymer ?
#
loop_
_entity_poly.entity_id
_entity_poly.type
_entity_poly.pdbx_seq_one_letter_code
_entity_poly.pdbx_strand_id
1 'polypeptide(L)'
;MTHSSFKRCAQALVITSLLAGCGGTDTGEPTAPEPITHAAQHCVMNVLPFTPGEPLPAADTVPAPKCFTSFPEAISFATGGTVRLPATANPRDLKESDLKSVHQAAPNETVIGIEYKDGYSGSSLVFTSLYGGCGSYLVNLPSDWNNVISYSKSFAGCNHSYHYDGLNGSGANVDCGGGCEYIGDTMNDKTSSIFWTQ
;
A
#
# COMPACT_ATOMS: atom_id res chain seq x y z
N MET A 1 -12.35 54.61 7.81
CA MET A 1 -12.25 54.84 9.27
C MET A 1 -12.19 53.47 9.92
N THR A 2 -11.22 53.04 10.71
CA THR A 2 -9.94 53.55 11.20
C THR A 2 -9.40 52.42 12.09
N HIS A 3 -8.08 52.21 12.06
CA HIS A 3 -7.21 51.73 13.14
C HIS A 3 -7.51 50.40 13.87
N SER A 4 -6.61 49.41 13.78
CA SER A 4 -5.31 49.33 14.47
C SER A 4 -5.41 49.26 16.00
N SER A 5 -5.14 48.05 16.50
CA SER A 5 -3.98 47.71 17.33
C SER A 5 -3.86 48.20 18.79
N PHE A 6 -3.23 47.31 19.55
CA PHE A 6 -2.26 47.52 20.64
C PHE A 6 -2.65 47.30 22.11
N LYS A 7 -1.95 46.29 22.66
CA LYS A 7 -1.12 46.27 23.88
C LYS A 7 -1.76 46.48 25.26
N ARG A 8 -1.30 45.62 26.18
CA ARG A 8 -0.96 45.85 27.61
C ARG A 8 -0.45 44.50 28.16
N CYS A 9 0.58 44.34 29.00
CA CYS A 9 1.40 45.18 29.89
C CYS A 9 2.85 44.59 29.89
N ALA A 10 3.97 45.32 30.00
CA ALA A 10 4.53 45.98 31.20
C ALA A 10 4.57 45.03 32.42
N GLN A 11 5.64 44.77 33.18
CA GLN A 11 6.97 45.35 33.45
C GLN A 11 7.77 44.29 34.23
N ALA A 12 9.11 44.32 34.20
CA ALA A 12 9.95 44.26 35.41
C ALA A 12 11.43 44.43 35.03
N LEU A 13 12.16 45.13 35.88
CA LEU A 13 13.50 45.66 35.71
C LEU A 13 14.35 45.15 36.88
N VAL A 14 15.48 44.46 36.66
CA VAL A 14 16.62 44.42 37.61
C VAL A 14 17.95 44.25 36.85
N ILE A 15 18.96 44.87 37.46
CA ILE A 15 20.31 45.29 37.06
C ILE A 15 21.38 44.21 37.31
N THR A 16 22.30 44.08 36.33
CA THR A 16 23.77 43.84 36.40
C THR A 16 24.36 42.55 36.99
N SER A 17 25.21 41.90 36.20
CA SER A 17 26.60 41.48 36.57
C SER A 17 27.36 40.99 35.33
N LEU A 18 28.54 41.59 35.05
CA LEU A 18 29.50 41.11 34.05
C LEU A 18 30.20 39.84 34.54
N LEU A 19 30.20 38.79 33.71
CA LEU A 19 31.21 37.73 33.73
C LEU A 19 31.63 37.47 32.28
N ALA A 20 32.93 37.59 32.03
CA ALA A 20 33.57 37.20 30.79
C ALA A 20 33.44 35.69 30.58
N GLY A 21 32.97 35.27 29.41
CA GLY A 21 32.88 33.88 28.99
C GLY A 21 33.14 33.76 27.49
N CYS A 22 34.15 32.98 27.13
CA CYS A 22 34.54 32.65 25.76
C CYS A 22 33.45 31.89 25.00
N GLY A 23 33.34 32.20 23.71
CA GLY A 23 33.19 31.22 22.62
C GLY A 23 31.86 30.46 22.51
N GLY A 24 31.10 30.77 21.45
CA GLY A 24 29.99 29.94 21.01
C GLY A 24 29.15 30.68 19.97
N THR A 25 29.55 30.61 18.71
CA THR A 25 28.65 30.91 17.59
C THR A 25 27.64 29.78 17.49
N ASP A 26 26.51 29.90 18.19
CA ASP A 26 25.31 29.12 17.88
C ASP A 26 24.71 29.65 16.59
N THR A 27 25.30 29.23 15.46
CA THR A 27 24.54 29.07 14.22
C THR A 27 23.58 27.92 14.46
N GLY A 28 22.40 28.22 15.01
CA GLY A 28 21.26 27.32 14.99
C GLY A 28 20.92 27.03 13.53
N GLU A 29 21.48 25.95 13.01
CA GLU A 29 21.10 25.36 11.73
C GLU A 29 19.61 24.99 11.83
N PRO A 30 18.75 25.44 10.91
CA PRO A 30 17.36 25.02 10.88
C PRO A 30 17.35 23.50 10.71
N THR A 31 16.95 22.78 11.75
CA THR A 31 16.72 21.34 11.67
C THR A 31 15.77 21.10 10.50
N ALA A 32 16.24 20.36 9.49
CA ALA A 32 15.41 19.96 8.37
C ALA A 32 14.13 19.30 8.93
N PRO A 33 12.94 19.63 8.39
CA PRO A 33 11.72 18.94 8.81
C PRO A 33 11.94 17.43 8.61
N GLU A 34 11.72 16.65 9.67
CA GLU A 34 11.75 15.20 9.56
C GLU A 34 10.81 14.76 8.43
N PRO A 35 11.23 13.81 7.58
CA PRO A 35 10.36 13.30 6.52
C PRO A 35 9.09 12.79 7.19
N ILE A 36 7.95 13.38 6.82
CA ILE A 36 6.63 12.90 7.24
C ILE A 36 6.47 11.52 6.63
N THR A 37 6.85 10.49 7.39
CA THR A 37 6.61 9.10 7.04
C THR A 37 5.11 8.90 7.21
N HIS A 38 4.38 8.93 6.10
CA HIS A 38 2.98 8.52 6.11
C HIS A 38 2.91 7.10 6.66
N ALA A 39 2.06 6.88 7.66
CA ALA A 39 1.83 5.56 8.19
C ALA A 39 1.40 4.60 7.06
N ALA A 40 1.93 3.39 7.07
CA ALA A 40 1.57 2.37 6.09
C ALA A 40 0.05 2.14 6.08
N GLN A 41 -0.52 2.01 4.87
CA GLN A 41 -1.94 1.77 4.68
C GLN A 41 -2.17 0.41 4.03
N HIS A 42 -3.14 -0.34 4.53
CA HIS A 42 -3.45 -1.69 4.05
C HIS A 42 -4.85 -1.72 3.44
N CYS A 43 -4.92 -1.85 2.12
CA CYS A 43 -6.16 -1.77 1.36
C CYS A 43 -6.58 -3.13 0.81
N VAL A 44 -7.88 -3.29 0.57
CA VAL A 44 -8.47 -4.51 0.01
C VAL A 44 -9.39 -4.11 -1.15
N MET A 45 -9.29 -4.82 -2.27
CA MET A 45 -10.22 -4.65 -3.40
C MET A 45 -10.52 -5.97 -4.10
N ASN A 46 -11.73 -6.06 -4.66
CA ASN A 46 -12.16 -7.21 -5.43
C ASN A 46 -11.68 -7.12 -6.88
N VAL A 47 -11.29 -8.25 -7.44
CA VAL A 47 -11.09 -8.42 -8.88
C VAL A 47 -12.27 -9.14 -9.52
N LEU A 48 -12.45 -8.89 -10.81
CA LEU A 48 -13.43 -9.58 -11.63
C LEU A 48 -12.72 -10.51 -12.63
N PRO A 49 -13.32 -11.66 -12.97
CA PRO A 49 -12.83 -12.52 -14.04
C PRO A 49 -12.65 -11.74 -15.34
N PHE A 50 -11.58 -12.06 -16.04
CA PHE A 50 -11.27 -11.52 -17.35
C PHE A 50 -11.51 -12.57 -18.42
N THR A 51 -12.31 -12.23 -19.43
CA THR A 51 -12.47 -13.01 -20.66
C THR A 51 -11.68 -12.34 -21.78
N PRO A 52 -10.69 -13.00 -22.39
CA PRO A 52 -9.98 -12.45 -23.54
C PRO A 52 -10.94 -12.02 -24.66
N GLY A 53 -10.79 -10.78 -25.13
CA GLY A 53 -11.65 -10.21 -26.17
C GLY A 53 -12.90 -9.51 -25.66
N GLU A 54 -13.23 -9.62 -24.37
CA GLU A 54 -14.24 -8.77 -23.74
C GLU A 54 -13.58 -7.50 -23.17
N PRO A 55 -14.25 -6.33 -23.29
CA PRO A 55 -13.77 -5.12 -22.64
C PRO A 55 -13.79 -5.31 -21.12
N LEU A 56 -12.75 -4.82 -20.46
CA LEU A 56 -12.73 -4.78 -19.01
C LEU A 56 -13.87 -3.90 -18.47
N PRO A 57 -14.36 -4.19 -17.27
CA PRO A 57 -15.25 -3.28 -16.56
C PRO A 57 -14.61 -1.88 -16.51
N ALA A 58 -15.40 -0.85 -16.80
CA ALA A 58 -14.90 0.52 -16.74
C ALA A 58 -14.40 0.83 -15.31
N ALA A 59 -13.35 1.63 -15.19
CA ALA A 59 -12.66 1.85 -13.91
C ALA A 59 -13.57 2.41 -12.80
N ASP A 60 -14.65 3.11 -13.17
CA ASP A 60 -15.70 3.62 -12.27
C ASP A 60 -16.68 2.54 -11.78
N THR A 61 -16.68 1.36 -12.40
CA THR A 61 -17.51 0.20 -11.99
C THR A 61 -16.79 -0.71 -10.99
N VAL A 62 -15.48 -0.58 -10.84
CA VAL A 62 -14.70 -1.29 -9.81
C VAL A 62 -14.72 -0.45 -8.53
N PRO A 63 -15.27 -0.96 -7.41
CA PRO A 63 -15.28 -0.21 -6.16
C PRO A 63 -13.87 0.20 -5.74
N ALA A 64 -13.73 1.43 -5.23
CA ALA A 64 -12.48 1.90 -4.67
C ALA A 64 -12.01 0.97 -3.54
N PRO A 65 -10.69 0.78 -3.36
CA PRO A 65 -10.17 -0.05 -2.30
C PRO A 65 -10.63 0.41 -0.92
N LYS A 66 -10.97 -0.55 -0.04
CA LYS A 66 -11.23 -0.26 1.37
C LYS A 66 -9.93 -0.39 2.15
N CYS A 67 -9.55 0.66 2.87
CA CYS A 67 -8.27 0.74 3.53
C CYS A 67 -8.36 0.74 5.06
N PHE A 68 -7.33 0.17 5.68
CA PHE A 68 -7.20 -0.08 7.11
C PHE A 68 -5.82 0.41 7.59
N THR A 69 -5.72 0.66 8.89
CA THR A 69 -4.47 1.10 9.53
C THR A 69 -3.56 -0.07 9.91
N SER A 70 -4.04 -1.31 9.83
CA SER A 70 -3.24 -2.50 10.16
C SER A 70 -3.43 -3.63 9.15
N PHE A 71 -2.34 -4.34 8.85
CA PHE A 71 -2.36 -5.49 7.96
C PHE A 71 -3.26 -6.64 8.46
N PRO A 72 -3.26 -7.00 9.76
CA PRO A 72 -4.17 -8.03 10.29
C PRO A 72 -5.65 -7.68 10.08
N GLU A 73 -6.03 -6.41 10.21
CA GLU A 73 -7.41 -5.96 9.98
C GLU A 73 -7.80 -6.08 8.51
N ALA A 74 -6.90 -5.67 7.59
CA ALA A 74 -7.11 -5.83 6.16
C ALA A 74 -7.29 -7.31 5.76
N ILE A 75 -6.45 -8.22 6.27
CA ILE A 75 -6.59 -9.66 6.00
C ILE A 75 -7.85 -10.24 6.64
N SER A 76 -8.19 -9.82 7.86
CA SER A 76 -9.46 -10.23 8.48
C SER A 76 -10.65 -9.76 7.65
N PHE A 77 -10.60 -8.56 7.06
CA PHE A 77 -11.65 -8.08 6.18
C PHE A 77 -11.69 -8.89 4.87
N ALA A 78 -10.55 -9.04 4.20
CA ALA A 78 -10.40 -9.75 2.93
C ALA A 78 -10.78 -11.24 2.96
N THR A 79 -10.93 -11.82 4.15
CA THR A 79 -11.26 -13.23 4.36
C THR A 79 -12.60 -13.42 5.07
N GLY A 80 -13.45 -12.39 5.12
CA GLY A 80 -14.72 -12.42 5.84
C GLY A 80 -14.59 -12.74 7.34
N GLY A 81 -13.42 -12.49 7.94
CA GLY A 81 -13.11 -12.77 9.34
C GLY A 81 -12.62 -14.18 9.63
N THR A 82 -12.46 -15.03 8.60
CA THR A 82 -12.01 -16.42 8.73
C THR A 82 -10.54 -16.51 9.15
N VAL A 83 -9.69 -15.66 8.57
CA VAL A 83 -8.28 -15.57 8.94
C VAL A 83 -8.09 -14.42 9.93
N ARG A 84 -7.52 -14.72 11.08
CA ARG A 84 -7.20 -13.74 12.13
C ARG A 84 -5.74 -13.84 12.48
N LEU A 85 -4.97 -12.89 11.97
CA LEU A 85 -3.55 -12.81 12.27
C LEU A 85 -3.32 -12.12 13.63
N PRO A 86 -2.20 -12.40 14.32
CA PRO A 86 -1.78 -11.61 15.46
C PRO A 86 -1.69 -10.11 15.11
N ALA A 87 -1.94 -9.22 16.08
CA ALA A 87 -1.89 -7.78 15.86
C ALA A 87 -0.50 -7.28 15.39
N THR A 88 0.55 -8.06 15.65
CA THR A 88 1.93 -7.77 15.25
C THR A 88 2.32 -8.42 13.92
N ALA A 89 1.38 -9.08 13.22
CA ALA A 89 1.71 -9.79 11.99
C ALA A 89 2.13 -8.82 10.88
N ASN A 90 3.25 -9.13 10.25
CA ASN A 90 3.79 -8.37 9.14
C ASN A 90 3.37 -9.01 7.80
N PRO A 91 3.12 -8.22 6.74
CA PRO A 91 2.81 -8.80 5.44
C PRO A 91 3.85 -9.76 4.88
N ARG A 92 5.13 -9.61 5.25
CA ARG A 92 6.21 -10.55 4.93
C ARG A 92 5.93 -11.95 5.45
N ASP A 93 5.27 -12.07 6.59
CA ASP A 93 5.10 -13.34 7.30
C ASP A 93 3.87 -14.13 6.84
N LEU A 94 2.96 -13.50 6.08
CA LEU A 94 1.80 -14.18 5.52
C LEU A 94 2.23 -15.23 4.49
N LYS A 95 1.75 -16.46 4.70
CA LYS A 95 1.99 -17.64 3.87
C LYS A 95 0.69 -18.20 3.31
N GLU A 96 0.79 -18.96 2.23
CA GLU A 96 -0.34 -19.70 1.65
C GLU A 96 -1.08 -20.55 2.70
N SER A 97 -0.34 -21.17 3.63
CA SER A 97 -0.91 -21.99 4.70
C SER A 97 -1.83 -21.24 5.64
N ASP A 98 -1.62 -19.93 5.81
CA ASP A 98 -2.44 -19.07 6.69
C ASP A 98 -3.80 -18.77 6.06
N LEU A 99 -3.89 -18.87 4.72
CA LEU A 99 -5.09 -18.59 3.93
C LEU A 99 -5.84 -19.86 3.49
N LYS A 100 -5.27 -21.04 3.77
CA LYS A 100 -5.77 -22.35 3.30
C LYS A 100 -7.25 -22.60 3.61
N SER A 101 -7.73 -22.18 4.78
CA SER A 101 -9.14 -22.36 5.18
C SER A 101 -10.12 -21.58 4.30
N VAL A 102 -9.67 -20.46 3.72
CA VAL A 102 -10.48 -19.59 2.87
C VAL A 102 -10.42 -20.06 1.42
N HIS A 103 -9.24 -20.47 0.95
CA HIS A 103 -9.05 -20.98 -0.41
C HIS A 103 -9.78 -22.30 -0.68
N GLN A 104 -10.09 -23.07 0.37
CA GLN A 104 -10.80 -24.36 0.28
C GLN A 104 -12.32 -24.23 0.45
N ALA A 105 -12.84 -23.04 0.74
CA ALA A 105 -14.27 -22.82 0.94
C ALA A 105 -14.91 -22.25 -0.36
N ALA A 106 -15.94 -22.94 -0.88
CA ALA A 106 -16.75 -22.50 -2.02
C ALA A 106 -17.35 -21.08 -1.82
N PRO A 107 -17.84 -20.43 -2.89
CA PRO A 107 -17.33 -19.14 -3.36
C PRO A 107 -17.25 -18.09 -2.25
N ASN A 108 -16.09 -18.01 -1.59
CA ASN A 108 -15.77 -16.98 -0.61
C ASN A 108 -14.63 -16.10 -1.12
N GLU A 109 -14.52 -14.89 -0.58
CA GLU A 109 -13.44 -13.93 -0.84
C GLU A 109 -12.07 -14.62 -0.70
N THR A 110 -11.49 -15.00 -1.83
CA THR A 110 -10.20 -15.68 -1.92
C THR A 110 -9.15 -14.60 -2.14
N VAL A 111 -8.20 -14.47 -1.22
CA VAL A 111 -7.02 -13.63 -1.46
C VAL A 111 -6.17 -14.29 -2.53
N ILE A 112 -5.98 -13.61 -3.67
CA ILE A 112 -5.23 -14.11 -4.83
C ILE A 112 -3.87 -13.43 -5.01
N GLY A 113 -3.70 -12.23 -4.45
CA GLY A 113 -2.50 -11.44 -4.59
C GLY A 113 -2.42 -10.32 -3.56
N ILE A 114 -1.21 -9.94 -3.19
CA ILE A 114 -0.93 -8.77 -2.36
C ILE A 114 0.26 -8.01 -2.95
N GLU A 115 0.05 -6.72 -3.18
CA GLU A 115 1.04 -5.80 -3.75
C GLU A 115 1.56 -4.83 -2.70
N TYR A 116 2.81 -4.38 -2.85
CA TYR A 116 3.46 -3.52 -1.86
C TYR A 116 4.26 -2.39 -2.51
N LYS A 117 4.24 -1.22 -1.85
CA LYS A 117 5.01 -0.05 -2.28
C LYS A 117 6.49 -0.13 -1.88
N ASP A 118 6.74 -0.30 -0.58
CA ASP A 118 8.07 -0.16 0.02
C ASP A 118 8.44 -1.42 0.83
N GLY A 119 8.60 -2.53 0.13
CA GLY A 119 8.86 -3.82 0.75
C GLY A 119 7.66 -4.38 1.51
N TYR A 120 7.85 -5.57 2.08
CA TYR A 120 6.77 -6.29 2.77
C TYR A 120 6.37 -5.72 4.13
N SER A 121 6.95 -4.59 4.55
CA SER A 121 6.59 -3.86 5.77
C SER A 121 5.81 -2.56 5.49
N GLY A 122 5.70 -2.16 4.22
CA GLY A 122 5.05 -0.93 3.82
C GLY A 122 3.54 -1.09 3.60
N SER A 123 2.95 -0.09 2.92
CA SER A 123 1.55 -0.14 2.48
C SER A 123 1.30 -1.37 1.60
N SER A 124 0.12 -1.98 1.71
CA SER A 124 -0.26 -3.17 0.95
C SER A 124 -1.61 -3.03 0.25
N LEU A 125 -1.77 -3.63 -0.92
CA LEU A 125 -3.05 -3.79 -1.62
C LEU A 125 -3.37 -5.27 -1.79
N VAL A 126 -4.39 -5.73 -1.08
CA VAL A 126 -4.87 -7.11 -1.12
C VAL A 126 -5.93 -7.23 -2.19
N PHE A 127 -5.74 -8.18 -3.11
CA PHE A 127 -6.70 -8.51 -4.15
C PHE A 127 -7.48 -9.77 -3.77
N THR A 128 -8.80 -9.67 -3.82
CA THR A 128 -9.73 -10.76 -3.51
C THR A 128 -10.58 -11.15 -4.71
N SER A 129 -10.86 -12.44 -4.88
CA SER A 129 -11.79 -12.98 -5.88
C SER A 129 -12.97 -13.64 -5.19
N LEU A 130 -14.19 -13.36 -5.68
CA LEU A 130 -15.42 -14.03 -5.25
C LEU A 130 -15.67 -15.35 -5.99
N TYR A 131 -14.82 -15.69 -6.96
CA TYR A 131 -15.04 -16.82 -7.88
C TYR A 131 -14.25 -18.07 -7.49
N GLY A 132 -13.46 -17.98 -6.42
CA GLY A 132 -12.65 -19.07 -5.87
C GLY A 132 -11.36 -19.33 -6.65
N GLY A 133 -10.29 -19.66 -5.91
CA GLY A 133 -8.99 -20.08 -6.47
C GLY A 133 -8.34 -19.04 -7.39
N CYS A 134 -7.32 -19.49 -8.14
CA CYS A 134 -6.75 -18.70 -9.21
C CYS A 134 -7.47 -18.96 -10.54
N GLY A 135 -8.09 -17.92 -11.08
CA GLY A 135 -8.59 -17.84 -12.45
C GLY A 135 -7.78 -16.83 -13.26
N SER A 136 -8.34 -16.41 -14.40
CA SER A 136 -7.80 -15.30 -15.19
C SER A 136 -8.39 -13.98 -14.69
N TYR A 137 -7.59 -13.17 -14.01
CA TYR A 137 -8.02 -11.90 -13.43
C TYR A 137 -7.14 -10.76 -13.92
N LEU A 138 -7.73 -9.74 -14.54
CA LEU A 138 -7.01 -8.57 -15.02
C LEU A 138 -7.59 -7.32 -14.34
N VAL A 139 -6.71 -6.48 -13.81
CA VAL A 139 -7.10 -5.25 -13.10
C VAL A 139 -6.24 -4.07 -13.52
N ASN A 140 -6.86 -2.90 -13.68
CA ASN A 140 -6.13 -1.63 -13.70
C ASN A 140 -5.98 -1.11 -12.27
N LEU A 141 -4.80 -0.60 -11.94
CA LEU A 141 -4.55 -0.11 -10.60
C LEU A 141 -5.27 1.22 -10.35
N PRO A 142 -5.82 1.42 -9.14
CA PRO A 142 -6.36 2.72 -8.76
C PRO A 142 -5.23 3.76 -8.71
N SER A 143 -5.58 5.05 -8.81
CA SER A 143 -4.62 6.16 -8.90
C SER A 143 -3.52 6.10 -7.84
N ASP A 144 -3.87 5.79 -6.60
CA ASP A 144 -2.94 5.79 -5.45
C ASP A 144 -2.01 4.57 -5.43
N TRP A 145 -2.25 3.60 -6.31
CA TRP A 145 -1.48 2.38 -6.49
C TRP A 145 -0.84 2.27 -7.89
N ASN A 146 -1.11 3.22 -8.77
CA ASN A 146 -0.48 3.29 -10.07
C ASN A 146 0.97 3.74 -9.95
N ASN A 147 1.90 3.04 -10.60
CA ASN A 147 3.34 3.39 -10.64
C ASN A 147 4.00 3.46 -9.25
N VAL A 148 3.65 2.58 -8.33
CA VAL A 148 4.25 2.53 -6.98
C VAL A 148 4.50 1.11 -6.48
N ILE A 149 4.24 0.07 -7.27
CA ILE A 149 4.43 -1.32 -6.84
C ILE A 149 5.89 -1.72 -7.06
N SER A 150 6.48 -2.31 -6.04
CA SER A 150 7.86 -2.76 -6.04
C SER A 150 8.02 -4.22 -5.60
N TYR A 151 7.02 -4.79 -4.91
CA TYR A 151 7.04 -6.15 -4.37
C TYR A 151 5.64 -6.75 -4.48
N SER A 152 5.58 -8.08 -4.62
CA SER A 152 4.32 -8.80 -4.79
C SER A 152 4.36 -10.18 -4.13
N LYS A 153 3.18 -10.71 -3.82
CA LYS A 153 2.94 -12.10 -3.44
C LYS A 153 1.65 -12.59 -4.06
N SER A 154 1.68 -13.77 -4.65
CA SER A 154 0.50 -14.43 -5.22
C SER A 154 0.05 -15.57 -4.30
N PHE A 155 -1.25 -15.86 -4.30
CA PHE A 155 -1.89 -16.83 -3.42
C PHE A 155 -2.94 -17.64 -4.19
N ALA A 156 -3.54 -18.63 -3.55
CA ALA A 156 -4.65 -19.44 -4.09
C ALA A 156 -4.28 -20.23 -5.35
N GLY A 157 -2.99 -20.58 -5.49
CA GLY A 157 -2.45 -21.25 -6.66
C GLY A 157 -2.21 -20.35 -7.87
N CYS A 158 -2.27 -19.02 -7.75
CA CYS A 158 -1.79 -18.13 -8.80
C CYS A 158 -0.27 -18.19 -8.88
N ASN A 159 0.25 -18.97 -9.83
CA ASN A 159 1.68 -19.11 -10.08
C ASN A 159 2.19 -18.25 -11.24
N HIS A 160 1.34 -17.38 -11.81
CA HIS A 160 1.72 -16.31 -12.72
C HIS A 160 1.03 -15.01 -12.32
N SER A 161 1.81 -13.93 -12.23
CA SER A 161 1.33 -12.59 -11.87
C SER A 161 2.07 -11.56 -12.71
N TYR A 162 1.52 -11.27 -13.87
CA TYR A 162 2.09 -10.34 -14.84
C TYR A 162 1.77 -8.90 -14.43
N HIS A 163 2.81 -8.11 -14.21
CA HIS A 163 2.73 -6.70 -13.91
C HIS A 163 3.09 -5.90 -15.14
N TYR A 164 2.17 -5.06 -15.61
CA TYR A 164 2.29 -4.30 -16.85
C TYR A 164 2.42 -2.82 -16.57
N ASP A 165 3.26 -2.10 -17.34
CA ASP A 165 3.41 -0.65 -17.23
C ASP A 165 2.31 0.15 -17.97
N GLY A 166 1.52 -0.52 -18.79
CA GLY A 166 0.31 0.01 -19.41
C GLY A 166 -0.97 -0.46 -18.73
N LEU A 167 -2.09 0.14 -19.13
CA LEU A 167 -3.43 -0.29 -18.74
C LEU A 167 -3.84 -1.55 -19.52
N ASN A 168 -4.79 -2.32 -18.98
CA ASN A 168 -5.43 -3.46 -19.63
C ASN A 168 -4.43 -4.53 -20.11
N GLY A 169 -3.37 -4.78 -19.36
CA GLY A 169 -2.37 -5.81 -19.71
C GLY A 169 -1.51 -5.44 -20.92
N SER A 170 -1.25 -4.15 -21.14
CA SER A 170 -0.46 -3.66 -22.27
C SER A 170 0.90 -3.11 -21.82
N GLY A 171 1.83 -2.96 -22.77
CA GLY A 171 3.15 -2.39 -22.51
C GLY A 171 4.19 -3.43 -22.06
N ALA A 172 5.27 -2.94 -21.46
CA ALA A 172 6.31 -3.80 -20.89
C ALA A 172 5.77 -4.50 -19.64
N ASN A 173 6.26 -5.72 -19.38
CA ASN A 173 5.83 -6.46 -18.22
C ASN A 173 6.93 -7.34 -17.62
N VAL A 174 6.68 -7.73 -16.38
CA VAL A 174 7.39 -8.80 -15.68
C VAL A 174 6.40 -9.77 -15.08
N ASP A 175 6.71 -11.05 -15.14
CA ASP A 175 5.97 -12.10 -14.45
C ASP A 175 6.62 -12.38 -13.10
N CYS A 176 5.89 -12.11 -12.02
CA CYS A 176 6.34 -12.38 -10.67
C CYS A 176 6.07 -13.81 -10.20
N GLY A 177 5.42 -14.65 -11.01
CA GLY A 177 5.05 -15.98 -10.62
C GLY A 177 4.23 -16.01 -9.32
N GLY A 178 4.72 -16.77 -8.32
CA GLY A 178 4.17 -16.81 -6.97
C GLY A 178 4.47 -15.57 -6.10
N GLY A 179 5.29 -14.64 -6.57
CA GLY A 179 5.64 -13.39 -5.90
C GLY A 179 7.05 -12.89 -6.23
N CYS A 180 7.24 -11.57 -6.20
CA CYS A 180 8.54 -10.92 -6.32
C CYS A 180 8.95 -10.29 -4.98
N GLU A 181 10.13 -10.67 -4.46
CA GLU A 181 10.80 -9.93 -3.37
C GLU A 181 11.41 -8.61 -3.84
N TYR A 182 11.44 -8.37 -5.16
CA TYR A 182 11.67 -7.08 -5.80
C TYR A 182 11.29 -7.26 -7.27
N ILE A 183 10.43 -6.40 -7.81
CA ILE A 183 9.89 -6.51 -9.16
C ILE A 183 10.94 -6.21 -10.26
N GLY A 184 12.10 -5.68 -9.85
CA GLY A 184 13.25 -5.42 -10.70
C GLY A 184 13.30 -3.98 -11.20
N ASP A 185 14.51 -3.49 -11.48
CA ASP A 185 14.78 -2.08 -11.84
C ASP A 185 13.97 -1.58 -13.05
N THR A 186 13.62 -2.49 -13.97
CA THR A 186 12.85 -2.12 -15.17
C THR A 186 11.40 -1.81 -14.84
N MET A 187 10.80 -2.48 -13.86
CA MET A 187 9.36 -2.42 -13.54
C MET A 187 9.04 -1.79 -12.18
N ASN A 188 10.06 -1.49 -11.37
CA ASN A 188 9.91 -0.80 -10.09
C ASN A 188 9.17 0.52 -10.28
N ASP A 189 8.08 0.72 -9.52
CA ASP A 189 7.25 1.93 -9.58
C ASP A 189 6.69 2.23 -10.98
N LYS A 190 6.38 1.19 -11.77
CA LYS A 190 5.78 1.36 -13.11
C LYS A 190 4.49 0.59 -13.35
N THR A 191 4.15 -0.36 -12.50
CA THR A 191 2.95 -1.17 -12.71
C THR A 191 1.70 -0.28 -12.74
N SER A 192 0.90 -0.45 -13.79
CA SER A 192 -0.39 0.21 -14.01
C SER A 192 -1.53 -0.80 -14.18
N SER A 193 -1.25 -2.05 -14.55
CA SER A 193 -2.22 -3.15 -14.51
C SER A 193 -1.57 -4.49 -14.15
N ILE A 194 -2.37 -5.42 -13.63
CA ILE A 194 -1.90 -6.75 -13.19
C ILE A 194 -2.83 -7.83 -13.73
N PHE A 195 -2.23 -8.91 -14.25
CA PHE A 195 -2.91 -10.13 -14.67
C PHE A 195 -2.45 -11.34 -13.87
N TRP A 196 -3.38 -12.01 -13.17
CA TRP A 196 -3.13 -13.27 -12.48
C TRP A 196 -3.67 -14.45 -13.28
N THR A 197 -2.91 -15.55 -13.27
CA THR A 197 -3.31 -16.86 -13.80
C THR A 197 -2.55 -17.99 -13.11
N GLN A 198 -3.03 -19.21 -13.29
CA GLN A 198 -2.24 -20.43 -13.11
C GLN A 198 -1.25 -20.62 -14.27
#